data_AF-A0A822BH01-F1
#
_entry.id   AF-A0A822BH01-F1
#
_cell.length_a   1.000
_cell.length_b   1.000
_cell.length_c   1.000
_cell.angle_alpha   90.00
_cell.angle_beta   90.00
_cell.angle_gamma   90.00
#
_symmetry.space_group_name_H-M   'P 1'
#
loop_
_entity.id
_entity.type
_entity.pdbx_description
1 polymer ?
#
loop_
_entity_poly.entity_id
_entity_poly.type
_entity_poly.pdbx_seq_one_letter_code
_entity_poly.pdbx_strand_id
1 'polypeptide(L)'
;MVDTERGTTENKDPIESIPKPILAIVSSIHCFVMLGVTLIIPILEVAIGASYRDQCPMNPNIPIYLIVTGACGMASIVLVLVINGGFIWCIKRNSIAVTFAMLCLTIIIGLFILLMSLFLFAWFIV
;
A
#
# COMPACT_ATOMS: atom_id res chain seq x y z
N MET A 1 57.75 20.09 4.10
CA MET A 1 56.49 20.12 4.86
C MET A 1 55.44 20.52 3.82
N VAL A 2 54.83 19.63 3.02
CA VAL A 2 53.94 18.48 3.39
C VAL A 2 52.97 18.97 4.45
N ASP A 3 51.71 19.27 4.13
CA ASP A 3 50.62 18.38 3.63
C ASP A 3 49.84 19.03 2.46
N THR A 4 49.35 18.39 1.39
CA THR A 4 48.47 17.21 1.22
C THR A 4 47.14 17.32 1.98
N GLU A 5 46.23 18.19 1.51
CA GLU A 5 44.78 17.99 1.68
C GLU A 5 44.11 17.84 0.31
N ARG A 6 44.17 16.60 -0.18
CA ARG A 6 43.23 16.05 -1.16
C ARG A 6 42.03 15.54 -0.36
N GLY A 7 40.84 16.09 -0.59
CA GLY A 7 39.56 15.64 -0.03
C GLY A 7 38.76 16.84 0.45
N THR A 8 37.70 17.30 -0.22
CA THR A 8 36.55 16.52 -0.65
C THR A 8 35.93 17.31 -1.80
N THR A 9 35.74 16.70 -2.97
CA THR A 9 34.71 17.18 -3.89
C THR A 9 33.45 17.34 -3.07
N GLU A 10 32.94 18.56 -2.90
CA GLU A 10 31.61 18.81 -2.37
C GLU A 10 30.64 18.05 -3.27
N ASN A 11 30.43 16.78 -2.95
CA ASN A 11 29.35 15.97 -3.47
C ASN A 11 28.11 16.54 -2.79
N LYS A 12 27.70 17.73 -3.24
CA LYS A 12 26.33 18.17 -3.07
C LYS A 12 25.52 17.05 -3.67
N ASP A 13 24.89 16.27 -2.79
CA ASP A 13 24.07 15.15 -3.19
C ASP A 13 23.22 15.61 -4.39
N PRO A 14 23.15 14.86 -5.49
CA PRO A 14 22.49 15.30 -6.73
C PRO A 14 21.05 15.79 -6.52
N ILE A 15 20.45 15.43 -5.38
CA ILE A 15 19.11 15.78 -4.93
C ILE A 15 19.00 17.23 -4.40
N GLU A 16 20.07 17.86 -3.92
CA GLU A 16 20.05 19.23 -3.37
C GLU A 16 19.84 20.31 -4.46
N SER A 17 20.24 20.00 -5.70
CA SER A 17 20.10 20.93 -6.84
C SER A 17 18.70 20.93 -7.46
N ILE A 18 17.85 19.96 -7.09
CA ILE A 18 16.54 19.77 -7.73
C ILE A 18 15.52 20.73 -7.12
N PRO A 19 14.81 21.54 -7.92
CA PRO A 19 13.76 22.40 -7.39
C PRO A 19 12.63 21.56 -6.79
N LYS A 20 12.20 21.92 -5.58
CA LYS A 20 11.08 21.31 -4.83
C LYS A 20 9.84 20.92 -5.65
N PRO A 21 9.35 21.71 -6.64
CA PRO A 21 8.21 21.29 -7.47
C PRO A 21 8.50 20.05 -8.31
N ILE A 22 9.72 19.88 -8.83
CA ILE A 22 10.09 18.71 -9.63
C ILE A 22 10.07 17.46 -8.75
N LEU A 23 10.61 17.56 -7.52
CA LEU A 23 10.59 16.46 -6.56
C LEU A 23 9.15 16.04 -6.20
N ALA A 24 8.23 16.99 -6.04
CA ALA A 24 6.82 16.72 -5.75
C ALA A 24 6.10 16.02 -6.92
N ILE A 25 6.40 16.40 -8.17
CA ILE A 25 5.82 15.79 -9.37
C ILE A 25 6.36 14.36 -9.55
N VAL A 26 7.67 14.15 -9.39
CA VAL A 26 8.28 12.81 -9.47
C VAL A 26 7.67 11.87 -8.42
N SER A 27 7.50 12.34 -7.18
CA SER A 27 6.84 11.58 -6.11
C SER A 27 5.40 11.21 -6.48
N SER A 28 4.65 12.14 -7.06
CA SER A 28 3.25 11.92 -7.45
C SER A 28 3.13 10.89 -8.59
N ILE A 29 4.02 10.98 -9.58
CA ILE A 29 4.09 10.01 -10.69
C ILE A 29 4.48 8.63 -10.15
N HIS A 30 5.49 8.57 -9.29
CA HIS A 30 5.94 7.33 -8.66
C HIS A 30 4.80 6.67 -7.86
N CYS A 31 4.03 7.45 -7.11
CA CYS A 31 2.86 6.98 -6.38
C CYS A 31 1.80 6.39 -7.33
N PHE A 32 1.50 7.05 -8.45
CA PHE A 32 0.53 6.57 -9.44
C PHE A 32 0.97 5.25 -10.09
N VAL A 33 2.24 5.13 -10.46
CA VAL A 33 2.79 3.92 -11.09
C VAL A 33 2.78 2.76 -10.10
N MET A 34 3.24 2.97 -8.87
CA MET A 34 3.22 1.95 -7.82
C MET A 34 1.78 1.49 -7.51
N LEU A 35 0.83 2.42 -7.46
CA LEU A 35 -0.57 2.09 -7.26
C LEU A 35 -1.11 1.19 -8.38
N GLY A 36 -0.85 1.54 -9.64
CA GLY A 36 -1.29 0.77 -10.80
C GLY A 36 -0.75 -0.66 -10.75
N VAL A 37 0.54 -0.83 -10.49
CA VAL A 37 1.18 -2.15 -10.38
C VAL A 37 0.60 -2.96 -9.22
N THR A 38 0.38 -2.33 -8.06
CA THR A 38 -0.15 -3.00 -6.87
C THR A 38 -1.60 -3.46 -7.08
N LEU A 39 -2.39 -2.76 -7.91
CA LEU A 39 -3.76 -3.14 -8.22
C LEU A 39 -3.87 -4.32 -9.20
N ILE A 40 -2.85 -4.59 -10.03
CA ILE A 40 -2.89 -5.72 -10.97
C ILE A 40 -3.02 -7.05 -10.21
N ILE A 41 -2.30 -7.21 -9.09
CA ILE A 41 -2.29 -8.43 -8.28
C ILE A 41 -3.70 -8.79 -7.77
N PRO A 42 -4.41 -7.93 -7.00
CA PRO A 42 -5.74 -8.27 -6.50
C PRO A 42 -6.78 -8.40 -7.61
N ILE A 43 -6.64 -7.69 -8.73
CA ILE A 43 -7.52 -7.88 -9.90
C ILE A 43 -7.36 -9.30 -10.46
N LEU A 44 -6.12 -9.78 -10.60
CA LEU A 44 -5.85 -11.14 -11.04
C LEU A 44 -6.37 -12.19 -10.04
N GLU A 45 -6.17 -11.98 -8.74
CA GLU A 45 -6.69 -12.87 -7.69
C GLU A 45 -8.22 -13.02 -7.78
N VAL A 46 -8.95 -11.91 -7.94
CA VAL A 46 -10.41 -11.93 -8.09
C VAL A 46 -10.82 -12.57 -9.42
N ALA A 47 -10.13 -12.24 -10.52
CA ALA A 47 -10.47 -12.78 -11.84
C ALA A 47 -10.27 -14.30 -11.91
N ILE A 48 -9.15 -14.80 -11.40
CA ILE A 48 -8.85 -16.23 -11.34
C ILE A 48 -9.85 -16.92 -10.40
N GLY A 49 -10.11 -16.35 -9.23
CA GLY A 49 -11.10 -16.89 -8.29
C GLY A 49 -12.52 -16.94 -8.87
N ALA A 50 -12.93 -15.95 -9.66
CA ALA A 50 -14.24 -15.91 -10.29
C ALA A 50 -14.35 -16.86 -11.49
N SER A 51 -13.34 -16.93 -12.36
CA SER A 51 -13.36 -17.76 -13.57
C SER A 51 -13.24 -19.25 -13.28
N TYR A 52 -12.50 -19.64 -12.24
CA TYR A 52 -12.27 -21.04 -11.89
C TYR A 52 -13.12 -21.54 -10.72
N ARG A 53 -14.19 -20.80 -10.36
CA ARG A 53 -15.05 -21.12 -9.22
C ARG A 53 -15.64 -22.53 -9.27
N ASP A 54 -16.09 -22.95 -10.45
CA ASP A 54 -16.85 -24.20 -10.62
C ASP A 54 -16.09 -25.29 -11.39
N GLN A 55 -14.87 -25.00 -11.85
CA GLN A 55 -14.11 -25.86 -12.76
C GLN A 55 -12.90 -26.56 -12.12
N CYS A 56 -12.65 -26.36 -10.82
CA CYS A 56 -11.48 -26.90 -10.13
C CYS A 56 -11.81 -28.20 -9.37
N PRO A 57 -11.42 -29.39 -9.89
CA PRO A 57 -11.64 -30.68 -9.23
C PRO A 57 -10.67 -30.95 -8.07
N MET A 58 -9.65 -30.10 -7.88
CA MET A 58 -8.57 -30.34 -6.91
C MET A 58 -8.86 -29.76 -5.53
N ASN A 59 -9.54 -28.61 -5.42
CA ASN A 59 -10.07 -28.10 -4.15
C ASN A 59 -11.05 -26.91 -4.38
N PRO A 60 -12.34 -26.99 -3.96
CA PRO A 60 -13.33 -25.92 -4.17
C PRO A 60 -13.11 -24.67 -3.30
N ASN A 61 -12.21 -24.73 -2.31
CA ASN A 61 -11.97 -23.64 -1.35
C ASN A 61 -10.91 -22.62 -1.81
N ILE A 62 -10.09 -22.97 -2.81
CA ILE A 62 -9.03 -22.10 -3.37
C ILE A 62 -9.61 -20.82 -4.02
N PRO A 63 -10.65 -20.90 -4.87
CA PRO A 63 -11.21 -19.72 -5.53
C PRO A 63 -11.82 -18.73 -4.54
N ILE A 64 -12.44 -19.23 -3.46
CA ILE A 64 -13.03 -18.40 -2.41
C ILE A 64 -11.94 -17.64 -1.67
N TYR A 65 -10.85 -18.32 -1.30
CA TYR A 65 -9.70 -17.69 -0.65
C TYR A 65 -9.13 -16.54 -1.50
N LEU A 66 -8.87 -16.80 -2.80
CA LEU A 66 -8.37 -15.80 -3.75
C LEU A 66 -9.29 -14.58 -3.90
N ILE A 67 -10.61 -14.78 -3.90
CA ILE A 67 -11.57 -13.67 -3.97
C ILE A 67 -11.52 -12.83 -2.70
N VAL A 68 -11.47 -13.45 -1.51
CA VAL A 68 -11.47 -12.70 -0.25
C VAL A 68 -10.15 -11.96 -0.06
N THR A 69 -9.00 -12.57 -0.36
CA THR A 69 -7.70 -11.89 -0.28
C THR A 69 -7.62 -10.74 -1.27
N GLY A 70 -8.07 -10.94 -2.52
CA GLY A 70 -8.05 -9.90 -3.55
C GLY A 70 -8.97 -8.71 -3.20
N ALA A 71 -10.19 -8.98 -2.72
CA ALA A 71 -11.12 -7.94 -2.28
C ALA A 71 -10.58 -7.16 -1.06
N CYS A 72 -9.97 -7.86 -0.12
CA CYS A 72 -9.39 -7.27 1.08
C CYS A 72 -8.14 -6.43 0.76
N GLY A 73 -7.30 -6.90 -0.16
CA GLY A 73 -6.16 -6.16 -0.70
C GLY A 73 -6.59 -4.87 -1.39
N MET A 74 -7.62 -4.92 -2.24
CA MET A 74 -8.20 -3.73 -2.87
C MET A 74 -8.73 -2.73 -1.84
N ALA A 75 -9.49 -3.20 -0.85
CA ALA A 75 -10.02 -2.34 0.21
C ALA A 75 -8.90 -1.66 1.00
N SER A 76 -7.81 -2.39 1.29
CA SER A 76 -6.64 -1.86 2.01
C SER A 76 -5.93 -0.78 1.21
N ILE A 77 -5.75 -0.97 -0.11
CA ILE A 77 -5.12 0.03 -1.00
C ILE A 77 -5.94 1.32 -1.05
N VAL A 78 -7.26 1.19 -1.22
CA VAL A 78 -8.17 2.35 -1.23
C VAL A 78 -8.13 3.08 0.11
N LEU A 79 -8.13 2.35 1.22
CA LEU A 79 -8.06 2.92 2.55
C LEU A 79 -6.75 3.72 2.76
N VAL A 80 -5.60 3.15 2.38
CA VAL A 80 -4.30 3.81 2.46
C VAL A 80 -4.26 5.10 1.63
N LEU A 81 -4.85 5.10 0.43
CA LEU A 81 -4.98 6.30 -0.40
C LEU A 81 -5.85 7.37 0.24
N VAL A 82 -7.02 6.98 0.77
CA VAL A 82 -7.95 7.90 1.44
C VAL A 82 -7.32 8.49 2.70
N ILE A 83 -6.56 7.70 3.45
CA ILE A 83 -5.86 8.17 4.65
C ILE A 83 -4.70 9.10 4.26
N ASN A 84 -3.84 8.73 3.31
CA ASN A 84 -2.72 9.59 2.91
C ASN A 84 -3.19 10.92 2.29
N GLY A 85 -4.20 10.87 1.42
CA GLY A 85 -4.82 12.07 0.86
C GLY A 85 -5.57 12.89 1.92
N GLY A 86 -6.30 12.21 2.80
CA GLY A 86 -7.02 12.81 3.92
C GLY A 86 -6.08 13.43 4.95
N PHE A 87 -4.93 12.83 5.21
CA PHE A 87 -3.92 13.32 6.15
C PHE A 87 -3.30 14.63 5.67
N ILE A 88 -2.99 14.73 4.37
CA ILE A 88 -2.52 15.98 3.74
C ILE A 88 -3.60 17.07 3.86
N TRP A 89 -4.87 16.72 3.69
CA TRP A 89 -6.00 17.64 3.84
C TRP A 89 -6.26 18.02 5.32
N CYS A 90 -6.09 17.08 6.25
CA CYS A 90 -6.30 17.26 7.68
C CYS A 90 -5.18 18.02 8.38
N ILE A 91 -3.92 17.86 7.95
CA ILE A 91 -2.80 18.71 8.42
C ILE A 91 -3.12 20.18 8.20
N LYS A 92 -3.67 20.51 7.02
CA LYS A 92 -4.12 21.87 6.72
C LYS A 92 -5.22 22.36 7.66
N ARG A 93 -6.00 21.44 8.25
CA ARG A 93 -7.10 21.73 9.18
C ARG A 93 -6.74 21.61 10.67
N ASN A 94 -5.45 21.45 11.01
CA ASN A 94 -4.88 21.50 12.37
C ASN A 94 -5.77 20.92 13.49
N SER A 95 -6.23 19.67 13.34
CA SER A 95 -6.96 18.97 14.41
C SER A 95 -6.29 17.65 14.71
N ILE A 96 -5.72 17.54 15.91
CA ILE A 96 -5.02 16.33 16.37
C ILE A 96 -6.02 15.17 16.61
N ALA A 97 -7.25 15.50 16.98
CA ALA A 97 -8.31 14.53 17.25
C ALA A 97 -8.72 13.73 16.01
N VAL A 98 -8.75 14.36 14.82
CA VAL A 98 -9.05 13.65 13.57
C VAL A 98 -7.92 12.71 13.15
N THR A 99 -6.67 13.06 13.45
CA THR A 99 -5.52 12.18 13.21
C THR A 99 -5.61 10.91 14.06
N PHE A 100 -5.90 11.05 15.35
CA PHE A 100 -6.10 9.90 16.24
C PHE A 100 -7.29 9.04 15.80
N ALA A 101 -8.41 9.66 15.40
CA ALA A 101 -9.58 8.93 14.92
C ALA A 101 -9.27 8.10 13.65
N MET A 102 -8.58 8.71 12.68
CA MET A 102 -8.17 8.03 11.44
C MET A 102 -7.19 6.87 11.72
N LEU A 103 -6.23 7.08 12.64
CA LEU A 103 -5.29 6.03 13.05
C LEU A 103 -6.00 4.86 13.73
N CYS A 104 -6.90 5.13 14.69
CA CYS A 104 -7.68 4.10 15.36
C CYS A 104 -8.53 3.31 14.36
N LEU A 105 -9.20 3.98 13.43
CA LEU A 105 -10.03 3.33 12.42
C LEU A 105 -9.19 2.40 11.53
N THR A 106 -7.98 2.83 11.17
CA THR A 106 -7.02 2.02 10.39
C THR A 106 -6.62 0.75 11.15
N ILE A 107 -6.29 0.89 12.44
CA ILE A 107 -5.90 -0.25 13.30
C ILE A 107 -7.07 -1.23 13.45
N ILE A 108 -8.29 -0.73 13.68
CA ILE A 108 -9.49 -1.57 13.83
C ILE A 108 -9.77 -2.35 12.55
N ILE A 109 -9.72 -1.69 11.38
CA ILE A 109 -9.94 -2.36 10.09
C ILE A 109 -8.82 -3.36 9.81
N GLY A 110 -7.56 -3.00 10.04
CA GLY A 110 -6.43 -3.91 9.85
C GLY A 110 -6.51 -5.15 10.73
N LEU A 111 -6.91 -4.99 12.00
CA LEU A 111 -7.15 -6.12 12.92
C LEU A 111 -8.28 -7.02 12.40
N PHE A 112 -9.39 -6.44 11.95
CA PHE A 112 -10.51 -7.18 11.40
C PHE A 112 -10.11 -7.99 10.16
N ILE A 113 -9.34 -7.39 9.26
CA ILE A 113 -8.79 -8.04 8.06
C ILE A 113 -7.88 -9.22 8.44
N LEU A 114 -7.00 -9.02 9.42
CA LEU A 114 -6.10 -10.07 9.90
C LEU A 114 -6.88 -11.24 10.50
N LEU A 115 -7.90 -10.97 11.32
CA LEU A 115 -8.77 -11.99 11.90
C LEU A 115 -9.51 -12.79 10.82
N MET A 116 -10.07 -12.12 9.81
CA MET A 116 -10.73 -12.79 8.69
C MET A 116 -9.76 -13.66 7.90
N SER A 117 -8.53 -13.16 7.67
CA SER A 117 -7.49 -13.90 6.97
C SER A 117 -7.06 -15.15 7.75
N LEU A 118 -6.82 -15.04 9.05
CA LEU A 118 -6.48 -16.16 9.92
C LEU A 118 -7.59 -17.20 9.98
N PHE A 119 -8.84 -16.76 10.05
CA PHE A 119 -10.00 -17.64 10.01
C PHE A 119 -10.05 -18.43 8.70
N LEU A 120 -9.82 -17.77 7.56
CA LEU A 120 -9.77 -18.42 6.25
C LEU A 120 -8.60 -19.39 6.11
N PHE A 121 -7.42 -19.05 6.64
CA PHE A 121 -6.27 -19.97 6.67
C PHE A 121 -6.56 -21.21 7.53
N ALA A 122 -7.15 -21.02 8.71
CA ALA A 122 -7.54 -22.12 9.58
C ALA A 122 -8.60 -23.00 8.91
N TRP A 123 -9.58 -22.40 8.23
CA TRP A 123 -10.59 -23.12 7.45
C TRP A 123 -9.99 -23.86 6.25
N PHE A 124 -8.98 -23.30 5.59
CA PHE A 124 -8.34 -23.95 4.44
C PHE A 124 -7.54 -25.21 4.82
N ILE A 125 -7.04 -25.27 6.06
CA ILE A 125 -6.24 -26.38 6.58
C ILE A 125 -7.14 -27.54 7.10
N VAL A 126 -8.34 -27.23 7.56
CA VAL A 126 -9.32 -28.19 8.10
C VAL A 126 -10.14 -28.83 6.98
#